data_AF-R1GLJ1-F1
#
_entry.id   AF-R1GLJ1-F1
#
_cell.length_a   1.000
_cell.length_b   1.000
_cell.length_c   1.000
_cell.angle_alpha   90.00
_cell.angle_beta   90.00
_cell.angle_gamma   90.00
#
_symmetry.space_group_name_H-M   'P 1'
#
loop_
_entity.id
_entity.type
_entity.pdbx_description
1 polymer ?
#
loop_
_entity_poly.entity_id
_entity_poly.type
_entity_poly.pdbx_seq_one_letter_code
_entity_poly.pdbx_strand_id
1 'polypeptide(L)'
;MAGPSSNGLFKEYEVTSDDELPTHRPARGDSRNWQQHRPLIEGVTNEWRKHVHDPEADDDDFYYSDKQNWYTPAIVTLIAAQRIPRRVQRAALTVVALIIVIVFSWRWFLGPFWTEQSQLSTALVGPQKYGYFGSNARPAFTDMVQVKTLDPSLLPTTAADRQRLVVVGDVHGCKPELVELLHKIDFRPASDHLVLTGDIISKGPDSTGVVDFARDLHASCVRGNHEDRVLLSRKAMKVAEADMSSNKQLGEDEARNGGNKKDKALAKKFNAKQIEWLEQCPVILRVGQIKGMGEVLVAHGGLVPGVDLDRQDPFQVMNMRTIDLDTKVPSADRDGAPWYKFWNYYMKSLPKEERATVIYGHDAKVGLNIKKYSKGLDSGCVRGGKLTALVIEADHKGGPAKQSLVHVKCSEYISQSEDKKR
;
A
#
# COMPACT_ATOMS: atom_id res chain seq x y z
N MET A 1 -51.10 -24.08 48.70
CA MET A 1 -50.62 -25.41 49.13
C MET A 1 -49.52 -25.83 48.16
N ALA A 2 -48.42 -26.49 48.53
CA ALA A 2 -47.67 -26.52 49.79
C ALA A 2 -46.26 -27.10 49.46
N GLY A 3 -45.19 -26.61 50.09
CA GLY A 3 -43.85 -27.22 50.03
C GLY A 3 -43.60 -28.15 51.23
N PRO A 4 -42.37 -28.27 51.79
CA PRO A 4 -41.12 -27.56 51.40
C PRO A 4 -39.82 -28.42 51.57
N SER A 5 -38.67 -27.73 51.72
CA SER A 5 -37.41 -28.20 52.38
C SER A 5 -36.42 -29.04 51.55
N SER A 6 -35.08 -28.88 51.63
CA SER A 6 -34.23 -27.96 52.45
C SER A 6 -32.87 -27.62 51.81
N ASN A 7 -32.40 -26.39 52.07
CA ASN A 7 -31.03 -25.86 52.40
C ASN A 7 -29.78 -26.76 52.19
N GLY A 8 -28.56 -26.26 51.92
CA GLY A 8 -27.94 -24.91 51.89
C GLY A 8 -26.40 -25.08 51.77
N LEU A 9 -25.48 -24.11 51.93
CA LEU A 9 -25.49 -22.64 52.08
C LEU A 9 -24.04 -22.12 51.77
N PHE A 10 -23.85 -20.83 51.51
CA PHE A 10 -22.56 -20.19 51.16
C PHE A 10 -21.55 -20.00 52.31
N LYS A 11 -20.25 -19.99 51.97
CA LYS A 11 -19.14 -19.14 52.48
C LYS A 11 -17.93 -19.36 51.53
N GLU A 12 -17.22 -18.39 50.95
CA GLU A 12 -16.76 -17.05 51.39
C GLU A 12 -15.58 -17.12 52.38
N TYR A 13 -14.46 -16.50 51.97
CA TYR A 13 -13.15 -16.52 52.65
C TYR A 13 -12.78 -15.10 53.09
N GLU A 14 -12.38 -14.94 54.35
CA GLU A 14 -11.80 -13.71 54.90
C GLU A 14 -10.64 -14.06 55.85
N VAL A 15 -9.80 -13.07 56.19
CA VAL A 15 -8.50 -13.25 56.85
C VAL A 15 -8.50 -12.67 58.27
N THR A 16 -7.96 -13.42 59.24
CA THR A 16 -7.40 -12.89 60.50
C THR A 16 -6.19 -13.71 60.95
N SER A 17 -5.46 -13.20 61.94
CA SER A 17 -4.10 -13.57 62.34
C SER A 17 -4.01 -14.07 63.81
N ASP A 18 -2.77 -14.37 64.24
CA ASP A 18 -2.31 -14.47 65.65
C ASP A 18 -2.77 -15.75 66.43
N ASP A 19 -2.05 -16.32 67.41
CA ASP A 19 -0.81 -15.91 68.11
C ASP A 19 -0.11 -17.12 68.84
N GLU A 20 1.00 -16.83 69.56
CA GLU A 20 1.60 -17.52 70.72
C GLU A 20 2.47 -18.82 70.61
N LEU A 21 3.36 -18.97 71.61
CA LEU A 21 4.39 -20.01 71.86
C LEU A 21 4.13 -20.70 73.22
N PRO A 22 4.70 -21.91 73.50
CA PRO A 22 5.59 -21.98 74.68
C PRO A 22 6.77 -22.99 74.70
N THR A 23 7.86 -22.52 75.32
CA THR A 23 8.97 -23.13 76.10
C THR A 23 9.13 -24.66 76.34
N HIS A 24 10.39 -25.18 76.29
CA HIS A 24 11.25 -25.51 77.47
C HIS A 24 12.65 -26.14 77.14
N ARG A 25 13.52 -26.33 78.16
CA ARG A 25 14.91 -26.90 78.21
C ARG A 25 14.94 -28.13 79.18
N PRO A 26 16.02 -28.96 79.40
CA PRO A 26 17.49 -28.80 79.18
C PRO A 26 18.15 -30.07 78.49
N ALA A 27 19.43 -30.52 78.61
CA ALA A 27 20.61 -30.22 79.45
C ALA A 27 22.01 -30.63 78.86
N ARG A 28 23.06 -30.27 79.62
CA ARG A 28 24.53 -30.56 79.61
C ARG A 28 25.11 -31.87 79.00
N GLY A 29 26.34 -31.74 78.45
CA GLY A 29 27.35 -32.81 78.26
C GLY A 29 28.75 -32.29 77.84
N ASP A 30 29.80 -32.69 78.55
CA ASP A 30 31.24 -32.35 78.41
C ASP A 30 31.94 -32.92 77.13
N SER A 31 33.15 -32.53 76.67
CA SER A 31 34.13 -31.48 77.05
C SER A 31 35.28 -31.33 76.00
N ARG A 32 36.11 -30.26 76.15
CA ARG A 32 37.53 -30.05 75.71
C ARG A 32 37.83 -29.25 74.43
N ASN A 33 39.01 -28.63 74.53
CA ASN A 33 39.84 -27.88 73.57
C ASN A 33 39.39 -26.47 73.17
N TRP A 34 40.38 -25.56 73.20
CA TRP A 34 40.23 -24.12 73.22
C TRP A 34 40.58 -23.49 71.87
N GLN A 35 39.70 -22.63 71.35
CA GLN A 35 40.08 -21.40 70.66
C GLN A 35 38.95 -20.38 70.78
N GLN A 36 39.30 -19.09 70.84
CA GLN A 36 38.36 -18.02 71.22
C GLN A 36 37.61 -17.48 70.00
N HIS A 37 36.28 -17.63 69.98
CA HIS A 37 35.40 -16.85 69.13
C HIS A 37 34.33 -16.15 69.98
N ARG A 38 34.43 -14.82 70.09
CA ARG A 38 33.30 -13.98 70.53
C ARG A 38 32.27 -13.91 69.38
N PRO A 39 30.96 -13.80 69.67
CA PRO A 39 29.94 -13.61 68.64
C PRO A 39 30.05 -12.23 67.97
N LEU A 40 29.60 -12.15 66.72
CA LEU A 40 29.61 -10.95 65.89
C LEU A 40 28.55 -9.93 66.35
N ILE A 41 28.86 -9.12 67.37
CA ILE A 41 28.07 -7.90 67.68
C ILE A 41 28.85 -6.82 68.47
N GLU A 42 29.93 -7.15 69.17
CA GLU A 42 30.84 -6.15 69.79
C GLU A 42 31.84 -5.61 68.75
N GLY A 43 31.39 -4.65 67.93
CA GLY A 43 32.25 -4.06 66.88
C GLY A 43 31.76 -2.75 66.27
N VAL A 44 30.79 -2.05 66.88
CA VAL A 44 30.20 -0.81 66.35
C VAL A 44 30.40 0.33 67.36
N THR A 45 31.37 1.20 67.11
CA THR A 45 31.55 2.47 67.82
C THR A 45 31.15 3.65 66.92
N ASN A 46 30.42 4.61 67.50
CA ASN A 46 29.81 5.72 66.75
C ASN A 46 30.76 6.92 66.57
N GLU A 47 31.92 6.71 65.94
CA GLU A 47 32.94 7.76 65.71
C GLU A 47 32.44 8.90 64.81
N TRP A 48 31.52 8.62 63.88
CA TRP A 48 30.97 9.57 62.88
C TRP A 48 30.17 10.76 63.45
N ARG A 49 30.18 10.99 64.78
CA ARG A 49 29.35 12.00 65.45
C ARG A 49 30.14 13.09 66.20
N LYS A 50 31.44 13.21 65.94
CA LYS A 50 32.28 14.33 66.41
C LYS A 50 33.06 14.92 65.24
N HIS A 51 32.61 16.05 64.72
CA HIS A 51 33.36 17.26 64.36
C HIS A 51 32.43 18.18 63.55
N VAL A 52 32.33 19.45 63.96
CA VAL A 52 31.47 20.49 63.38
C VAL A 52 32.22 21.83 63.55
N HIS A 53 32.03 22.77 62.61
CA HIS A 53 32.61 24.12 62.55
C HIS A 53 34.13 24.19 62.19
N ASP A 54 34.61 25.17 61.41
CA ASP A 54 33.96 26.00 60.36
C ASP A 54 35.04 26.54 59.37
N PRO A 55 34.93 27.68 58.62
CA PRO A 55 35.66 27.84 57.35
C PRO A 55 36.96 28.68 57.45
N GLU A 56 37.53 28.99 56.27
CA GLU A 56 38.58 30.00 56.00
C GLU A 56 40.01 29.68 56.49
N ALA A 57 40.71 28.85 55.70
CA ALA A 57 42.14 28.98 55.44
C ALA A 57 42.49 28.34 54.08
N ASP A 58 43.48 28.88 53.38
CA ASP A 58 44.06 28.26 52.18
C ASP A 58 45.02 27.11 52.58
N ASP A 59 45.10 26.08 51.74
CA ASP A 59 46.40 25.54 51.26
C ASP A 59 46.21 24.55 50.11
N ASP A 60 47.13 24.64 49.15
CA ASP A 60 47.11 24.10 47.79
C ASP A 60 47.16 22.56 47.61
N ASP A 61 47.02 22.18 46.33
CA ASP A 61 47.38 20.89 45.71
C ASP A 61 46.62 19.60 46.09
N PHE A 62 45.95 19.00 45.09
CA PHE A 62 46.51 17.83 44.37
C PHE A 62 45.45 17.07 43.54
N TYR A 63 44.96 17.66 42.42
CA TYR A 63 44.66 17.00 41.12
C TYR A 63 43.88 17.94 40.16
N TYR A 64 44.57 18.86 39.49
CA TYR A 64 44.03 19.50 38.29
C TYR A 64 44.33 18.65 37.05
N SER A 65 43.31 18.06 36.44
CA SER A 65 43.42 17.44 35.11
C SER A 65 43.08 18.48 34.05
N ASP A 66 44.11 19.09 33.45
CA ASP A 66 43.94 20.12 32.43
C ASP A 66 43.35 19.55 31.13
N LYS A 67 42.20 20.09 30.74
CA LYS A 67 41.59 19.93 29.41
C LYS A 67 40.92 21.22 28.92
N GLN A 68 41.73 22.26 28.72
CA GLN A 68 41.69 23.16 27.54
C GLN A 68 40.35 23.16 26.74
N ASN A 69 39.33 23.86 27.24
CA ASN A 69 38.02 23.97 26.56
C ASN A 69 38.04 25.04 25.45
N TRP A 70 38.77 24.78 24.35
CA TRP A 70 39.03 25.75 23.28
C TRP A 70 37.86 26.03 22.31
N TYR A 71 36.63 25.66 22.69
CA TYR A 71 35.41 25.83 21.90
C TYR A 71 34.21 26.35 22.72
N THR A 72 34.38 27.40 23.52
CA THR A 72 33.23 28.20 23.99
C THR A 72 32.90 29.27 22.93
N PRO A 73 31.91 29.06 22.02
CA PRO A 73 31.53 30.10 21.08
C PRO A 73 31.02 31.33 21.85
N ALA A 74 31.32 32.54 21.36
CA ALA A 74 31.06 33.81 22.06
C ALA A 74 29.57 34.04 22.47
N ILE A 75 28.65 33.25 21.93
CA ILE A 75 27.26 33.13 22.39
C ILE A 75 27.19 32.76 23.89
N VAL A 76 28.07 31.87 24.36
CA VAL A 76 28.09 31.39 25.76
C VAL A 76 28.46 32.51 26.73
N THR A 77 29.48 33.31 26.41
CA THR A 77 29.90 34.46 27.24
C THR A 77 28.87 35.60 27.20
N LEU A 78 28.23 35.85 26.06
CA LEU A 78 27.10 36.79 25.96
C LEU A 78 25.89 36.37 26.83
N ILE A 79 25.56 35.07 26.88
CA ILE A 79 24.49 34.56 27.75
C ILE A 79 24.89 34.62 29.23
N ALA A 80 26.17 34.41 29.57
CA ALA A 80 26.66 34.50 30.94
C ALA A 80 26.69 35.93 31.50
N ALA A 81 26.87 36.95 30.64
CA ALA A 81 26.87 38.36 31.02
C ALA A 81 25.50 38.88 31.48
N GLN A 82 24.40 38.20 31.13
CA GLN A 82 23.06 38.56 31.56
C GLN A 82 22.62 37.68 32.74
N ARG A 83 22.14 38.30 33.84
CA ARG A 83 21.66 37.61 35.07
C ARG A 83 20.30 36.91 34.87
N ILE A 84 20.15 36.13 33.80
CA ILE A 84 18.94 35.37 33.48
C ILE A 84 18.84 34.16 34.43
N PRO A 85 17.75 33.99 35.21
CA PRO A 85 17.60 32.84 36.09
C PRO A 85 17.65 31.51 35.33
N ARG A 86 18.33 30.50 35.89
CA ARG A 86 18.45 29.15 35.27
C ARG A 86 17.11 28.51 34.89
N ARG A 87 16.01 28.88 35.55
CA ARG A 87 14.63 28.48 35.17
C ARG A 87 14.20 29.07 33.81
N VAL A 88 14.49 30.35 33.57
CA VAL A 88 14.20 31.04 32.31
C VAL A 88 15.10 30.52 31.18
N GLN A 89 16.38 30.26 31.46
CA GLN A 89 17.28 29.62 30.48
C GLN A 89 16.76 28.24 30.03
N ARG A 90 16.32 27.39 30.97
CA ARG A 90 15.69 26.10 30.65
C ARG A 90 14.40 26.26 29.84
N ALA A 91 13.51 27.16 30.26
CA ALA A 91 12.26 27.44 29.54
C ALA A 91 12.53 27.94 28.09
N ALA A 92 13.51 28.83 27.90
CA ALA A 92 13.92 29.30 26.58
C ALA A 92 14.44 28.16 25.69
N LEU A 93 15.27 27.25 26.22
CA LEU A 93 15.72 26.06 25.49
C LEU A 93 14.55 25.14 25.12
N THR A 94 13.57 24.94 26.01
CA THR A 94 12.36 24.16 25.71
C THR A 94 11.52 24.83 24.61
N VAL A 95 11.35 26.16 24.65
CA VAL A 95 10.63 26.91 23.61
C VAL A 95 11.35 26.86 22.26
N VAL A 96 12.68 27.00 22.25
CA VAL A 96 13.49 26.84 21.02
C VAL A 96 13.38 25.42 20.45
N ALA A 97 13.44 24.39 21.30
CA ALA A 97 13.22 23.01 20.86
C ALA A 97 11.82 22.78 20.28
N LEU A 98 10.77 23.34 20.90
CA LEU A 98 9.40 23.30 20.38
C LEU A 98 9.28 24.05 19.04
N ILE A 99 9.91 25.21 18.88
CA ILE A 99 9.93 25.96 17.61
C ILE A 99 10.65 25.14 16.52
N ILE A 100 11.78 24.50 16.83
CA ILE A 100 12.49 23.62 15.89
C ILE A 100 11.59 22.45 15.48
N VAL A 101 10.90 21.80 16.42
CA VAL A 101 9.94 20.72 16.12
C VAL A 101 8.81 21.23 15.24
N ILE A 102 8.21 22.38 15.54
CA ILE A 102 7.11 22.97 14.75
C ILE A 102 7.59 23.33 13.33
N VAL A 103 8.73 24.00 13.20
CA VAL A 103 9.30 24.38 11.89
C VAL A 103 9.69 23.14 11.08
N PHE A 104 10.26 22.10 11.70
CA PHE A 104 10.57 20.84 11.04
C PHE A 104 9.29 20.11 10.61
N SER A 105 8.30 19.98 11.50
CA SER A 105 6.98 19.41 11.19
C SER A 105 6.28 20.16 10.05
N TRP A 106 6.36 21.49 10.01
CA TRP A 106 5.83 22.28 8.92
C TRP A 106 6.60 22.09 7.61
N ARG A 107 7.93 22.16 7.66
CA ARG A 107 8.81 22.12 6.47
C ARG A 107 8.81 20.76 5.77
N TRP A 108 8.57 19.66 6.49
CA TRP A 108 8.67 18.29 5.98
C TRP A 108 7.34 17.53 5.90
N PHE A 109 6.33 17.87 6.70
CA PHE A 109 5.07 17.12 6.78
C PHE A 109 3.83 17.99 6.54
N LEU A 110 3.55 18.94 7.44
CA LEU A 110 2.29 19.71 7.43
C LEU A 110 2.21 20.65 6.23
N GLY A 111 3.25 21.40 5.92
CA GLY A 111 3.29 22.31 4.77
C GLY A 111 3.07 21.59 3.43
N PRO A 112 3.87 20.55 3.09
CA PRO A 112 3.64 19.75 1.89
C PRO A 112 2.25 19.13 1.81
N PHE A 113 1.73 18.60 2.93
CA PHE A 113 0.38 18.04 3.01
C PHE A 113 -0.71 19.11 2.78
N TRP A 114 -0.57 20.30 3.37
CA TRP A 114 -1.49 21.42 3.17
C TRP A 114 -1.47 21.93 1.72
N THR A 115 -0.30 22.03 1.09
CA THR A 115 -0.19 22.40 -0.33
C THR A 115 -0.90 21.39 -1.22
N GLU A 116 -0.65 20.08 -1.04
CA GLU A 116 -1.34 19.02 -1.80
C GLU A 116 -2.85 19.04 -1.57
N GLN A 117 -3.30 19.12 -0.32
CA GLN A 117 -4.71 19.15 0.05
C GLN A 117 -5.42 20.41 -0.49
N SER A 118 -4.73 21.55 -0.57
CA SER A 118 -5.21 22.80 -1.17
C SER A 118 -5.31 22.69 -2.69
N GLN A 119 -4.28 22.17 -3.37
CA GLN A 119 -4.30 21.92 -4.81
C GLN A 119 -5.44 20.97 -5.21
N LEU A 120 -5.64 19.87 -4.49
CA LEU A 120 -6.73 18.94 -4.75
C LEU A 120 -8.12 19.55 -4.49
N SER A 121 -8.25 20.44 -3.48
CA SER A 121 -9.47 21.19 -3.22
C SER A 121 -9.79 22.20 -4.33
N THR A 122 -8.76 22.90 -4.83
CA THR A 122 -8.87 23.84 -5.95
C THR A 122 -9.21 23.10 -7.24
N ALA A 123 -8.61 21.93 -7.50
CA ALA A 123 -8.94 21.08 -8.64
C ALA A 123 -10.38 20.56 -8.62
N LEU A 124 -10.96 20.31 -7.43
CA LEU A 124 -12.35 19.88 -7.30
C LEU A 124 -13.33 21.00 -7.68
N VAL A 125 -13.14 22.20 -7.13
CA VAL A 125 -14.10 23.32 -7.22
C VAL A 125 -13.81 24.28 -8.39
N GLY A 126 -12.58 24.27 -8.91
CA GLY A 126 -12.09 25.23 -9.90
C GLY A 126 -12.73 25.07 -11.29
N PRO A 127 -12.79 26.17 -12.07
CA PRO A 127 -13.43 26.20 -13.38
C PRO A 127 -12.77 25.22 -14.35
N GLN A 128 -13.59 24.43 -15.06
CA GLN A 128 -13.16 23.49 -16.10
C GLN A 128 -12.59 24.24 -17.31
N LYS A 129 -11.31 24.64 -17.24
CA LYS A 129 -10.68 25.58 -18.18
C LYS A 129 -10.67 25.12 -19.65
N TYR A 130 -10.80 23.82 -19.89
CA TYR A 130 -10.82 23.19 -21.22
C TYR A 130 -11.94 22.14 -21.39
N GLY A 131 -12.96 22.14 -20.53
CA GLY A 131 -14.08 21.19 -20.59
C GLY A 131 -13.74 19.76 -20.10
N TYR A 132 -14.69 18.83 -20.25
CA TYR A 132 -14.50 17.41 -19.88
C TYR A 132 -13.69 16.67 -20.95
N PHE A 133 -12.44 16.34 -20.62
CA PHE A 133 -11.53 15.72 -21.57
C PHE A 133 -11.80 14.21 -21.73
N GLY A 134 -12.52 13.86 -22.80
CA GLY A 134 -12.80 12.47 -23.20
C GLY A 134 -12.91 12.26 -24.73
N SER A 135 -12.80 13.33 -25.52
CA SER A 135 -12.94 13.35 -26.97
C SER A 135 -11.58 13.41 -27.68
N ASN A 136 -10.65 12.57 -27.29
CA ASN A 136 -9.32 12.50 -27.92
C ASN A 136 -9.44 11.96 -29.35
N ALA A 137 -8.82 12.64 -30.31
CA ALA A 137 -8.96 12.35 -31.74
C ALA A 137 -8.12 11.14 -32.19
N ARG A 138 -8.49 9.95 -31.70
CA ARG A 138 -8.20 8.69 -32.40
C ARG A 138 -9.40 8.35 -33.30
N PRO A 139 -9.20 7.67 -34.45
CA PRO A 139 -10.33 7.16 -35.23
C PRO A 139 -11.19 6.26 -34.34
N ALA A 140 -12.52 6.37 -34.46
CA ALA A 140 -13.44 5.65 -33.61
C ALA A 140 -13.15 4.14 -33.64
N PHE A 141 -12.82 3.56 -32.49
CA PHE A 141 -12.55 2.13 -32.35
C PHE A 141 -13.86 1.35 -32.40
N THR A 142 -14.44 1.21 -33.61
CA THR A 142 -15.74 0.56 -33.88
C THR A 142 -15.90 -0.82 -33.27
N ASP A 143 -14.79 -1.54 -33.07
CA ASP A 143 -14.75 -2.93 -32.62
C ASP A 143 -14.16 -3.08 -31.20
N MET A 144 -14.09 -2.00 -30.41
CA MET A 144 -13.57 -2.02 -29.03
C MET A 144 -14.71 -1.99 -28.00
N VAL A 145 -14.74 -2.97 -27.10
CA VAL A 145 -15.70 -3.00 -25.99
C VAL A 145 -15.29 -1.94 -24.95
N GLN A 146 -15.96 -0.78 -24.94
CA GLN A 146 -15.64 0.31 -24.01
C GLN A 146 -15.92 -0.08 -22.55
N VAL A 147 -17.19 -0.33 -22.21
CA VAL A 147 -17.61 -0.81 -20.89
C VAL A 147 -18.26 -2.18 -21.02
N LYS A 148 -17.94 -3.08 -20.09
CA LYS A 148 -18.68 -4.33 -19.88
C LYS A 148 -19.02 -4.46 -18.40
N THR A 149 -20.23 -4.91 -18.09
CA THR A 149 -20.61 -5.25 -16.72
C THR A 149 -20.27 -6.72 -16.45
N LEU A 150 -19.73 -7.02 -15.28
CA LEU A 150 -19.54 -8.39 -14.81
C LEU A 150 -20.91 -9.03 -14.52
N ASP A 151 -21.04 -10.35 -14.70
CA ASP A 151 -22.26 -11.04 -14.30
C ASP A 151 -22.43 -10.97 -12.77
N PRO A 152 -23.60 -10.55 -12.24
CA PRO A 152 -23.85 -10.51 -10.80
C PRO A 152 -23.67 -11.86 -10.10
N SER A 153 -23.81 -12.98 -10.82
CA SER A 153 -23.53 -14.34 -10.32
C SER A 153 -22.04 -14.69 -10.23
N LEU A 154 -21.14 -13.72 -10.42
CA LEU A 154 -19.69 -13.81 -10.19
C LEU A 154 -19.21 -12.90 -9.04
N LEU A 155 -20.12 -12.22 -8.35
CA LEU A 155 -19.80 -11.33 -7.23
C LEU A 155 -19.61 -12.08 -5.90
N PRO A 156 -18.85 -11.54 -4.94
CA PRO A 156 -18.67 -12.21 -3.65
C PRO A 156 -19.99 -12.35 -2.88
N THR A 157 -20.36 -13.58 -2.52
CA THR A 157 -21.61 -13.91 -1.82
C THR A 157 -21.35 -14.52 -0.44
N THR A 158 -22.31 -14.37 0.48
CA THR A 158 -22.26 -14.95 1.83
C THR A 158 -22.73 -16.41 1.88
N ALA A 159 -23.14 -16.99 0.74
CA ALA A 159 -23.68 -18.33 0.61
C ALA A 159 -22.68 -19.43 1.03
N ALA A 160 -23.18 -20.65 1.25
CA ALA A 160 -22.38 -21.80 1.67
C ALA A 160 -21.23 -22.10 0.68
N ASP A 161 -21.50 -21.92 -0.61
CA ASP A 161 -20.58 -22.19 -1.73
C ASP A 161 -19.50 -21.09 -1.89
N ARG A 162 -19.56 -20.04 -1.05
CA ARG A 162 -18.53 -19.00 -0.85
C ARG A 162 -17.93 -18.41 -2.12
N GLN A 163 -18.69 -17.55 -2.79
CA GLN A 163 -18.14 -16.87 -3.94
C GLN A 163 -17.08 -15.83 -3.56
N ARG A 164 -15.91 -15.86 -4.23
CA ARG A 164 -14.82 -14.88 -4.04
C ARG A 164 -14.44 -14.23 -5.37
N LEU A 165 -14.03 -12.96 -5.31
CA LEU A 165 -13.48 -12.25 -6.46
C LEU A 165 -11.98 -12.06 -6.27
N VAL A 166 -11.18 -12.57 -7.20
CA VAL A 166 -9.72 -12.54 -7.17
C VAL A 166 -9.22 -11.64 -8.29
N VAL A 167 -8.77 -10.43 -7.96
CA VAL A 167 -8.27 -9.46 -8.94
C VAL A 167 -6.75 -9.45 -8.93
N VAL A 168 -6.11 -9.70 -10.08
CA VAL A 168 -4.66 -9.89 -10.21
C VAL A 168 -4.03 -8.79 -11.08
N GLY A 169 -2.89 -8.27 -10.64
CA GLY A 169 -2.07 -7.27 -11.36
C GLY A 169 -1.40 -7.80 -12.64
N ASP A 170 -0.67 -6.92 -13.30
CA ASP A 170 -0.01 -7.09 -14.60
C ASP A 170 0.88 -8.37 -14.65
N VAL A 171 0.44 -9.36 -15.44
CA VAL A 171 1.06 -10.70 -15.48
C VAL A 171 2.21 -10.78 -16.48
N HIS A 172 2.16 -10.05 -17.60
CA HIS A 172 3.24 -10.01 -18.60
C HIS A 172 3.82 -11.37 -19.03
N GLY A 173 2.97 -12.36 -19.31
CA GLY A 173 3.42 -13.70 -19.72
C GLY A 173 4.15 -14.51 -18.64
N CYS A 174 4.17 -14.05 -17.39
CA CYS A 174 4.69 -14.78 -16.22
C CYS A 174 3.71 -15.87 -15.77
N LYS A 175 3.48 -16.88 -16.63
CA LYS A 175 2.54 -17.98 -16.37
C LYS A 175 2.88 -18.77 -15.08
N PRO A 176 4.14 -19.14 -14.79
CA PRO A 176 4.46 -19.89 -13.58
C PRO A 176 4.04 -19.14 -12.32
N GLU A 177 4.31 -17.84 -12.27
CA GLU A 177 3.94 -16.97 -11.15
C GLU A 177 2.43 -16.76 -11.02
N LEU A 178 1.68 -16.68 -12.12
CA LEU A 178 0.21 -16.66 -12.07
C LEU A 178 -0.35 -17.98 -11.50
N VAL A 179 0.19 -19.13 -11.91
CA VAL A 179 -0.21 -20.44 -11.37
C VAL A 179 0.16 -20.58 -9.89
N GLU A 180 1.36 -20.18 -9.48
CA GLU A 180 1.78 -20.17 -8.06
C GLU A 180 0.87 -19.26 -7.23
N LEU A 181 0.51 -18.08 -7.75
CA LEU A 181 -0.35 -17.13 -7.05
C LEU A 181 -1.76 -17.68 -6.82
N LEU A 182 -2.38 -18.29 -7.83
CA LEU A 182 -3.71 -18.92 -7.69
C LEU A 182 -3.67 -20.14 -6.77
N HIS A 183 -2.63 -20.98 -6.85
CA HIS A 183 -2.42 -22.09 -5.91
C HIS A 183 -2.29 -21.58 -4.46
N LYS A 184 -1.55 -20.49 -4.24
CA LYS A 184 -1.36 -19.84 -2.93
C LYS A 184 -2.62 -19.17 -2.37
N ILE A 185 -3.62 -18.90 -3.20
CA ILE A 185 -4.94 -18.37 -2.83
C ILE A 185 -5.93 -19.52 -2.46
N ASP A 186 -5.55 -20.77 -2.73
CA ASP A 186 -6.46 -21.91 -2.83
C ASP A 186 -7.62 -21.57 -3.79
N PHE A 187 -7.26 -21.16 -5.03
CA PHE A 187 -8.22 -20.74 -6.04
C PHE A 187 -9.01 -21.92 -6.61
N ARG A 188 -10.34 -21.82 -6.59
CA ARG A 188 -11.28 -22.87 -6.99
C ARG A 188 -12.20 -22.35 -8.10
N PRO A 189 -12.06 -22.80 -9.37
CA PRO A 189 -12.85 -22.27 -10.48
C PRO A 189 -14.38 -22.42 -10.36
N ALA A 190 -14.86 -23.25 -9.43
CA ALA A 190 -16.28 -23.43 -9.13
C ALA A 190 -16.86 -22.41 -8.12
N SER A 191 -16.01 -21.68 -7.38
CA SER A 191 -16.43 -20.67 -6.39
C SER A 191 -15.70 -19.33 -6.51
N ASP A 192 -14.56 -19.28 -7.20
CA ASP A 192 -13.74 -18.07 -7.28
C ASP A 192 -13.72 -17.55 -8.71
N HIS A 193 -13.99 -16.26 -8.89
CA HIS A 193 -13.87 -15.61 -10.20
C HIS A 193 -12.56 -14.84 -10.32
N LEU A 194 -11.84 -15.05 -11.43
CA LEU A 194 -10.58 -14.38 -11.72
C LEU A 194 -10.80 -13.13 -12.59
N VAL A 195 -10.23 -12.00 -12.16
CA VAL A 195 -10.19 -10.75 -12.93
C VAL A 195 -8.75 -10.27 -13.08
N LEU A 196 -8.35 -9.93 -14.31
CA LEU A 196 -6.99 -9.49 -14.66
C LEU A 196 -6.99 -8.00 -15.03
N THR A 197 -6.05 -7.21 -14.49
CA THR A 197 -5.98 -5.73 -14.70
C THR A 197 -5.37 -5.29 -16.05
N GLY A 198 -5.37 -6.15 -17.07
CA GLY A 198 -4.66 -5.92 -18.33
C GLY A 198 -3.15 -6.19 -18.22
N ASP A 199 -2.42 -5.95 -19.32
CA ASP A 199 -0.97 -6.19 -19.45
C ASP A 199 -0.59 -7.63 -19.03
N ILE A 200 -1.44 -8.58 -19.41
CA ILE A 200 -1.26 -10.01 -19.18
C ILE A 200 -0.29 -10.64 -20.18
N ILE A 201 -0.03 -9.99 -21.31
CA ILE A 201 0.92 -10.43 -22.35
C ILE A 201 2.13 -9.50 -22.47
N SER A 202 3.06 -9.85 -23.35
CA SER A 202 4.35 -9.17 -23.60
C SER A 202 5.34 -9.23 -22.43
N LYS A 203 6.58 -8.79 -22.69
CA LYS A 203 7.74 -8.73 -21.78
C LYS A 203 8.25 -10.10 -21.31
N GLY A 204 7.45 -10.90 -20.60
CA GLY A 204 7.84 -12.21 -20.06
C GLY A 204 7.64 -13.39 -21.05
N PRO A 205 7.89 -14.62 -20.58
CA PRO A 205 8.19 -15.76 -21.46
C PRO A 205 6.99 -16.34 -22.21
N ASP A 206 5.83 -16.52 -21.55
CA ASP A 206 4.70 -17.29 -22.07
C ASP A 206 3.39 -16.49 -22.11
N SER A 207 3.38 -15.47 -22.97
CA SER A 207 2.17 -14.69 -23.26
C SER A 207 1.01 -15.54 -23.80
N THR A 208 1.30 -16.58 -24.59
CA THR A 208 0.31 -17.49 -25.19
C THR A 208 -0.37 -18.35 -24.13
N GLY A 209 0.40 -19.00 -23.28
CA GLY A 209 -0.14 -19.87 -22.25
C GLY A 209 -0.76 -19.13 -21.07
N VAL A 210 -0.43 -17.86 -20.82
CA VAL A 210 -1.25 -17.01 -19.92
C VAL A 210 -2.64 -16.79 -20.50
N VAL A 211 -2.75 -16.45 -21.79
CA VAL A 211 -4.06 -16.25 -22.45
C VAL A 211 -4.88 -17.54 -22.48
N ASP A 212 -4.27 -18.69 -22.79
CA ASP A 212 -5.01 -19.97 -22.72
C ASP A 212 -5.43 -20.31 -21.29
N PHE A 213 -4.55 -20.16 -20.30
CA PHE A 213 -4.90 -20.43 -18.90
C PHE A 213 -6.01 -19.50 -18.37
N ALA A 214 -6.01 -18.22 -18.76
CA ALA A 214 -7.08 -17.29 -18.44
C ALA A 214 -8.41 -17.67 -19.13
N ARG A 215 -8.36 -18.16 -20.37
CA ARG A 215 -9.53 -18.65 -21.12
C ARG A 215 -10.11 -19.94 -20.52
N ASP A 216 -9.26 -20.88 -20.13
CA ASP A 216 -9.63 -22.16 -19.51
C ASP A 216 -10.24 -21.97 -18.10
N LEU A 217 -9.86 -20.89 -17.40
CA LEU A 217 -10.47 -20.44 -16.14
C LEU A 217 -11.70 -19.53 -16.32
N HIS A 218 -12.16 -19.29 -17.55
CA HIS A 218 -13.23 -18.33 -17.88
C HIS A 218 -13.02 -16.91 -17.31
N ALA A 219 -11.77 -16.51 -17.09
CA ALA A 219 -11.40 -15.27 -16.42
C ALA A 219 -11.89 -14.03 -17.17
N SER A 220 -12.22 -12.98 -16.42
CA SER A 220 -12.37 -11.63 -16.96
C SER A 220 -11.02 -10.93 -17.04
N CYS A 221 -10.81 -10.10 -18.07
CA CYS A 221 -9.61 -9.29 -18.22
C CYS A 221 -10.01 -7.94 -18.81
N VAL A 222 -9.49 -6.84 -18.26
CA VAL A 222 -9.56 -5.54 -18.96
C VAL A 222 -8.42 -5.44 -19.98
N ARG A 223 -8.60 -4.60 -21.00
CA ARG A 223 -7.61 -4.35 -22.05
C ARG A 223 -6.47 -3.49 -21.49
N GLY A 224 -5.24 -3.99 -21.53
CA GLY A 224 -4.05 -3.19 -21.25
C GLY A 224 -3.41 -2.61 -22.51
N ASN A 225 -2.42 -1.74 -22.32
CA ASN A 225 -1.75 -1.09 -23.45
C ASN A 225 -0.80 -2.05 -24.20
N HIS A 226 -0.41 -3.18 -23.62
CA HIS A 226 0.28 -4.26 -24.33
C HIS A 226 -0.66 -5.11 -25.17
N GLU A 227 -1.87 -5.42 -24.69
CA GLU A 227 -2.89 -6.09 -25.52
C GLU A 227 -3.29 -5.20 -26.71
N ASP A 228 -3.54 -3.91 -26.48
CA ASP A 228 -3.97 -2.99 -27.53
C ASP A 228 -2.96 -2.88 -28.67
N ARG A 229 -1.66 -2.68 -28.36
CA ARG A 229 -0.60 -2.61 -29.38
C ARG A 229 -0.43 -3.90 -30.18
N VAL A 230 -0.64 -5.06 -29.56
CA VAL A 230 -0.57 -6.37 -30.24
C VAL A 230 -1.77 -6.56 -31.17
N LEU A 231 -2.97 -6.14 -30.75
CA LEU A 231 -4.18 -6.22 -31.57
C LEU A 231 -4.14 -5.23 -32.75
N LEU A 232 -3.71 -3.98 -32.52
CA LEU A 232 -3.47 -3.01 -33.60
C LEU A 232 -2.40 -3.52 -34.58
N SER A 233 -1.31 -4.11 -34.08
CA SER A 233 -0.30 -4.75 -34.92
C SER A 233 -0.89 -5.88 -35.77
N ARG A 234 -1.84 -6.68 -35.24
CA ARG A 234 -2.50 -7.74 -35.99
C ARG A 234 -3.49 -7.22 -37.03
N LYS A 235 -4.25 -6.16 -36.73
CA LYS A 235 -5.13 -5.50 -37.71
C LYS A 235 -4.32 -4.91 -38.87
N ALA A 236 -3.23 -4.19 -38.57
CA ALA A 236 -2.33 -3.65 -39.60
C ALA A 236 -1.69 -4.75 -40.49
N MET A 237 -1.33 -5.92 -39.92
CA MET A 237 -0.84 -7.04 -40.73
C MET A 237 -1.92 -7.62 -41.66
N LYS A 238 -3.17 -7.79 -41.18
CA LYS A 238 -4.30 -8.22 -42.04
C LYS A 238 -4.57 -7.24 -43.19
N VAL A 239 -4.52 -5.93 -42.92
CA VAL A 239 -4.70 -4.89 -43.97
C VAL A 239 -3.58 -4.97 -44.99
N ALA A 240 -2.32 -5.03 -44.56
CA ALA A 240 -1.18 -5.18 -45.48
C ALA A 240 -1.22 -6.49 -46.29
N GLU A 241 -1.67 -7.59 -45.70
CA GLU A 241 -1.88 -8.87 -46.41
C GLU A 241 -3.00 -8.77 -47.46
N ALA A 242 -4.07 -8.01 -47.18
CA ALA A 242 -5.13 -7.73 -48.14
C ALA A 242 -4.69 -6.76 -49.26
N ASP A 243 -4.03 -5.65 -48.94
CA ASP A 243 -3.63 -4.64 -49.92
C ASP A 243 -2.44 -5.07 -50.80
N MET A 244 -1.59 -5.99 -50.33
CA MET A 244 -0.64 -6.72 -51.16
C MET A 244 -1.33 -7.59 -52.23
N SER A 245 -2.61 -7.95 -52.06
CA SER A 245 -3.42 -8.62 -53.08
C SER A 245 -4.25 -7.65 -53.95
N SER A 246 -4.40 -6.38 -53.53
CA SER A 246 -5.12 -5.32 -54.26
C SER A 246 -4.19 -4.38 -55.06
N ASN A 247 -2.86 -4.51 -54.90
CA ASN A 247 -1.82 -3.64 -55.45
C ASN A 247 -2.01 -2.15 -55.09
N LYS A 248 -2.44 -1.89 -53.85
CA LYS A 248 -2.71 -0.54 -53.33
C LYS A 248 -1.58 -0.07 -52.42
N GLN A 249 -1.11 1.17 -52.63
CA GLN A 249 0.01 1.73 -51.91
C GLN A 249 -0.42 2.23 -50.52
N LEU A 250 0.15 1.63 -49.46
CA LEU A 250 -0.16 1.93 -48.06
C LEU A 250 0.23 3.37 -47.67
N GLY A 251 -0.58 4.02 -46.83
CA GLY A 251 -0.36 5.38 -46.35
C GLY A 251 0.63 5.48 -45.19
N GLU A 252 1.31 6.62 -45.05
CA GLU A 252 2.38 6.82 -44.06
C GLU A 252 1.93 6.63 -42.60
N ASP A 253 0.67 6.95 -42.28
CA ASP A 253 0.16 6.85 -40.91
C ASP A 253 -0.12 5.40 -40.45
N GLU A 254 -0.36 4.47 -41.39
CA GLU A 254 -0.44 3.04 -41.05
C GLU A 254 0.95 2.47 -40.73
N ALA A 255 1.98 2.94 -41.41
CA ALA A 255 3.37 2.58 -41.12
C ALA A 255 3.81 3.07 -39.72
N ARG A 256 3.25 4.19 -39.23
CA ARG A 256 3.45 4.70 -37.86
C ARG A 256 2.67 3.88 -36.80
N ASN A 257 1.44 3.46 -37.09
CA ASN A 257 0.59 2.75 -36.13
C ASN A 257 0.84 1.23 -36.05
N GLY A 258 1.42 0.61 -37.08
CA GLY A 258 1.83 -0.79 -37.01
C GLY A 258 2.94 -0.98 -35.97
N GLY A 259 2.60 -1.54 -34.81
CA GLY A 259 3.42 -1.61 -33.60
C GLY A 259 4.82 -2.24 -33.72
N ASN A 260 5.57 -2.21 -32.61
CA ASN A 260 7.02 -2.45 -32.66
C ASN A 260 7.37 -3.91 -33.02
N LYS A 261 8.62 -4.17 -33.42
CA LYS A 261 9.04 -5.49 -33.92
C LYS A 261 8.76 -6.65 -32.93
N LYS A 262 8.84 -6.41 -31.60
CA LYS A 262 8.44 -7.39 -30.57
C LYS A 262 6.92 -7.63 -30.61
N ASP A 263 6.11 -6.57 -30.72
CA ASP A 263 4.63 -6.61 -30.75
C ASP A 263 4.11 -7.36 -31.98
N LYS A 264 4.64 -7.04 -33.18
CA LYS A 264 4.31 -7.74 -34.44
C LYS A 264 4.71 -9.22 -34.41
N ALA A 265 5.87 -9.56 -33.84
CA ALA A 265 6.30 -10.95 -33.69
C ALA A 265 5.40 -11.73 -32.71
N LEU A 266 4.96 -11.10 -31.63
CA LEU A 266 4.02 -11.68 -30.66
C LEU A 266 2.60 -11.83 -31.27
N ALA A 267 2.12 -10.84 -32.01
CA ALA A 267 0.83 -10.87 -32.72
C ALA A 267 0.71 -12.05 -33.71
N LYS A 268 1.83 -12.57 -34.24
CA LYS A 268 1.89 -13.78 -35.09
C LYS A 268 1.90 -15.10 -34.31
N LYS A 269 2.21 -15.10 -33.00
CA LYS A 269 2.17 -16.32 -32.16
C LYS A 269 0.74 -16.72 -31.77
N PHE A 270 -0.18 -15.76 -31.66
CA PHE A 270 -1.54 -16.05 -31.22
C PHE A 270 -2.42 -16.68 -32.29
N ASN A 271 -3.15 -17.72 -31.91
CA ASN A 271 -4.20 -18.34 -32.70
C ASN A 271 -5.49 -17.48 -32.71
N ALA A 272 -6.47 -17.86 -33.54
CA ALA A 272 -7.71 -17.09 -33.70
C ALA A 272 -8.50 -16.94 -32.39
N LYS A 273 -8.68 -18.02 -31.60
CA LYS A 273 -9.46 -18.01 -30.35
C LYS A 273 -8.81 -17.20 -29.22
N GLN A 274 -7.48 -17.14 -29.21
CA GLN A 274 -6.73 -16.28 -28.29
C GLN A 274 -6.94 -14.80 -28.62
N ILE A 275 -6.89 -14.45 -29.91
CA ILE A 275 -7.12 -13.07 -30.38
C ILE A 275 -8.57 -12.63 -30.16
N GLU A 276 -9.53 -13.48 -30.51
CA GLU A 276 -10.96 -13.21 -30.29
C GLU A 276 -11.27 -12.90 -28.82
N TRP A 277 -10.70 -13.67 -27.88
CA TRP A 277 -10.86 -13.40 -26.45
C TRP A 277 -10.16 -12.09 -26.00
N LEU A 278 -8.96 -11.79 -26.53
CA LEU A 278 -8.28 -10.50 -26.29
C LEU A 278 -9.04 -9.30 -26.89
N GLU A 279 -9.75 -9.48 -28.00
CA GLU A 279 -10.62 -8.46 -28.59
C GLU A 279 -11.90 -8.23 -27.76
N GLN A 280 -12.37 -9.24 -27.03
CA GLN A 280 -13.50 -9.16 -26.10
C GLN A 280 -13.16 -8.58 -24.71
N CYS A 281 -11.87 -8.32 -24.41
CA CYS A 281 -11.45 -7.64 -23.18
C CYS A 281 -11.92 -6.17 -23.19
N PRO A 282 -12.80 -5.74 -22.25
CA PRO A 282 -13.26 -4.36 -22.18
C PRO A 282 -12.16 -3.38 -21.75
N VAL A 283 -12.27 -2.12 -22.15
CA VAL A 283 -11.42 -1.03 -21.60
C VAL A 283 -11.73 -0.82 -20.10
N ILE A 284 -13.00 -0.89 -19.73
CA ILE A 284 -13.50 -0.76 -18.35
C ILE A 284 -14.41 -1.96 -18.02
N LEU A 285 -14.08 -2.72 -16.98
CA LEU A 285 -14.99 -3.71 -16.40
C LEU A 285 -15.71 -3.09 -15.19
N ARG A 286 -17.02 -2.90 -15.32
CA ARG A 286 -17.89 -2.55 -14.18
C ARG A 286 -18.19 -3.84 -13.41
N VAL A 287 -17.58 -4.02 -12.24
CA VAL A 287 -17.80 -5.20 -11.40
C VAL A 287 -19.17 -5.10 -10.72
N GLY A 288 -19.53 -3.92 -10.20
CA GLY A 288 -20.79 -3.68 -9.50
C GLY A 288 -20.60 -3.39 -8.01
N GLN A 289 -21.70 -3.29 -7.28
CA GLN A 289 -21.71 -2.88 -5.86
C GLN A 289 -21.14 -3.96 -4.93
N ILE A 290 -20.06 -3.62 -4.22
CA ILE A 290 -19.50 -4.46 -3.15
C ILE A 290 -19.56 -3.71 -1.81
N LYS A 291 -20.15 -4.34 -0.80
CA LYS A 291 -20.45 -3.71 0.49
C LYS A 291 -19.18 -3.18 1.17
N GLY A 292 -19.13 -1.87 1.41
CA GLY A 292 -17.96 -1.19 1.99
C GLY A 292 -16.88 -0.76 0.99
N MET A 293 -16.99 -1.14 -0.28
CA MET A 293 -16.17 -0.63 -1.39
C MET A 293 -16.95 0.32 -2.31
N GLY A 294 -18.29 0.21 -2.34
CA GLY A 294 -19.15 0.96 -3.26
C GLY A 294 -19.20 0.29 -4.63
N GLU A 295 -19.34 1.08 -5.69
CA GLU A 295 -19.25 0.58 -7.06
C GLU A 295 -17.81 0.13 -7.35
N VAL A 296 -17.57 -1.14 -7.65
CA VAL A 296 -16.23 -1.63 -7.99
C VAL A 296 -16.03 -1.58 -9.50
N LEU A 297 -14.91 -0.99 -9.91
CA LEU A 297 -14.50 -0.83 -11.30
C LEU A 297 -13.11 -1.41 -11.48
N VAL A 298 -12.83 -2.04 -12.63
CA VAL A 298 -11.47 -2.39 -13.05
C VAL A 298 -11.15 -1.65 -14.34
N ALA A 299 -9.96 -1.04 -14.37
CA ALA A 299 -9.42 -0.29 -15.49
C ALA A 299 -7.89 -0.40 -15.43
N HIS A 300 -7.20 -0.50 -16.57
CA HIS A 300 -5.79 -0.85 -16.57
C HIS A 300 -4.86 0.27 -16.03
N GLY A 301 -4.89 1.46 -16.64
CA GLY A 301 -4.08 2.61 -16.24
C GLY A 301 -4.76 3.52 -15.21
N GLY A 302 -6.05 3.79 -15.39
CA GLY A 302 -6.85 4.60 -14.46
C GLY A 302 -8.20 5.07 -15.00
N LEU A 303 -8.83 6.00 -14.28
CA LEU A 303 -10.07 6.68 -14.68
C LEU A 303 -10.01 8.17 -14.33
N VAL A 304 -10.53 9.04 -15.19
CA VAL A 304 -10.68 10.49 -14.96
C VAL A 304 -11.89 10.73 -14.03
N PRO A 305 -11.73 11.41 -12.87
CA PRO A 305 -12.86 11.68 -11.97
C PRO A 305 -13.91 12.60 -12.62
N GLY A 306 -15.20 12.26 -12.47
CA GLY A 306 -16.31 13.05 -12.98
C GLY A 306 -16.57 12.93 -14.49
N VAL A 307 -16.01 11.92 -15.17
CA VAL A 307 -16.32 11.58 -16.56
C VAL A 307 -17.04 10.21 -16.60
N ASP A 308 -18.17 10.15 -17.29
CA ASP A 308 -18.97 8.93 -17.47
C ASP A 308 -18.11 7.81 -18.11
N LEU A 309 -18.29 6.55 -17.69
CA LEU A 309 -17.41 5.44 -18.13
C LEU A 309 -17.36 5.30 -19.66
N ASP A 310 -18.50 5.43 -20.32
CA ASP A 310 -18.67 5.37 -21.78
C ASP A 310 -18.08 6.58 -22.51
N ARG A 311 -17.60 7.60 -21.78
CA ARG A 311 -16.99 8.84 -22.28
C ARG A 311 -15.53 9.03 -21.84
N GLN A 312 -14.95 8.06 -21.13
CA GLN A 312 -13.52 8.03 -20.81
C GLN A 312 -12.72 7.73 -22.09
N ASP A 313 -11.66 8.51 -22.38
CA ASP A 313 -10.80 8.24 -23.54
C ASP A 313 -10.10 6.86 -23.40
N PRO A 314 -10.34 5.89 -24.31
CA PRO A 314 -9.79 4.54 -24.20
C PRO A 314 -8.27 4.52 -24.06
N PHE A 315 -7.57 5.43 -24.76
CA PHE A 315 -6.11 5.49 -24.67
C PHE A 315 -5.66 5.87 -23.26
N GLN A 316 -6.26 6.89 -22.66
CA GLN A 316 -5.91 7.33 -21.30
C GLN A 316 -6.32 6.30 -20.24
N VAL A 317 -7.48 5.65 -20.35
CA VAL A 317 -7.86 4.54 -19.45
C VAL A 317 -6.79 3.42 -19.44
N MET A 318 -6.13 3.17 -20.57
CA MET A 318 -5.05 2.19 -20.70
C MET A 318 -3.62 2.74 -20.44
N ASN A 319 -3.41 4.06 -20.35
CA ASN A 319 -2.06 4.63 -20.35
C ASN A 319 -1.80 5.72 -19.28
N MET A 320 -2.82 6.30 -18.65
CA MET A 320 -2.66 7.41 -17.71
C MET A 320 -1.86 7.06 -16.45
N ARG A 321 -1.10 8.04 -15.95
CA ARG A 321 -0.29 7.96 -14.71
C ARG A 321 -0.43 9.24 -13.89
N THR A 322 -0.38 10.40 -14.56
CA THR A 322 -0.68 11.70 -13.97
C THR A 322 -1.98 12.28 -14.51
N ILE A 323 -2.45 13.32 -13.82
CA ILE A 323 -3.48 14.25 -14.26
C ILE A 323 -3.00 15.67 -13.93
N ASP A 324 -3.22 16.59 -14.85
CA ASP A 324 -3.11 18.02 -14.58
C ASP A 324 -4.28 18.44 -13.65
N LEU A 325 -3.99 19.14 -12.56
CA LEU A 325 -5.01 19.53 -11.58
C LEU A 325 -5.81 20.77 -11.97
N ASP A 326 -5.27 21.62 -12.85
CA ASP A 326 -5.93 22.84 -13.33
C ASP A 326 -6.78 22.55 -14.58
N THR A 327 -6.29 21.69 -15.47
CA THR A 327 -6.97 21.35 -16.73
C THR A 327 -7.75 20.03 -16.70
N LYS A 328 -7.46 19.17 -15.71
CA LYS A 328 -8.05 17.82 -15.54
C LYS A 328 -7.77 16.88 -16.71
N VAL A 329 -6.78 17.21 -17.55
CA VAL A 329 -6.29 16.37 -18.64
C VAL A 329 -5.39 15.27 -18.06
N PRO A 330 -5.69 13.98 -18.29
CA PRO A 330 -4.79 12.87 -17.93
C PRO A 330 -3.57 12.82 -18.86
N SER A 331 -2.43 12.35 -18.36
CA SER A 331 -1.27 12.01 -19.18
C SER A 331 -0.67 10.64 -18.84
N ALA A 332 -0.08 10.01 -19.85
CA ALA A 332 0.72 8.79 -19.72
C ALA A 332 2.15 9.06 -19.21
N ASP A 333 2.57 10.32 -19.24
CA ASP A 333 3.86 10.79 -18.72
C ASP A 333 3.89 10.83 -17.18
N ARG A 334 4.94 11.41 -16.60
CA ARG A 334 5.07 11.53 -15.14
C ARG A 334 5.09 12.96 -14.63
N ASP A 335 4.83 13.91 -15.51
CA ASP A 335 4.66 15.31 -15.21
C ASP A 335 3.17 15.55 -14.87
N GLY A 336 2.91 16.20 -13.73
CA GLY A 336 1.57 16.37 -13.16
C GLY A 336 1.33 15.58 -11.86
N ALA A 337 0.10 15.63 -11.33
CA ALA A 337 -0.24 14.95 -10.08
C ALA A 337 -0.61 13.48 -10.34
N PRO A 338 -0.13 12.49 -9.54
CA PRO A 338 -0.53 11.09 -9.71
C PRO A 338 -2.06 10.92 -9.63
N TRP A 339 -2.70 10.41 -10.69
CA TRP A 339 -4.15 10.50 -10.88
C TRP A 339 -4.96 9.92 -9.71
N TYR A 340 -4.46 8.84 -9.11
CA TYR A 340 -5.10 8.15 -7.99
C TYR A 340 -5.27 9.04 -6.75
N LYS A 341 -4.45 10.09 -6.58
CA LYS A 341 -4.61 11.06 -5.49
C LYS A 341 -5.90 11.86 -5.69
N PHE A 342 -6.09 12.42 -6.87
CA PHE A 342 -7.29 13.18 -7.22
C PHE A 342 -8.54 12.31 -7.24
N TRP A 343 -8.46 11.06 -7.73
CA TRP A 343 -9.54 10.09 -7.62
C TRP A 343 -9.95 9.81 -6.16
N ASN A 344 -9.00 9.54 -5.25
CA ASN A 344 -9.33 9.31 -3.83
C ASN A 344 -9.87 10.57 -3.14
N TYR A 345 -9.48 11.77 -3.58
CA TYR A 345 -10.02 13.03 -3.09
C TYR A 345 -11.47 13.22 -3.56
N TYR A 346 -11.73 13.08 -4.87
CA TYR A 346 -13.06 13.19 -5.48
C TYR A 346 -14.06 12.19 -4.87
N MET A 347 -13.66 10.92 -4.75
CA MET A 347 -14.48 9.88 -4.10
C MET A 347 -14.62 10.07 -2.57
N LYS A 348 -13.88 10.99 -1.95
CA LYS A 348 -14.10 11.41 -0.56
C LYS A 348 -15.17 12.51 -0.44
N SER A 349 -15.28 13.40 -1.44
CA SER A 349 -16.26 14.49 -1.47
C SER A 349 -17.69 14.08 -1.86
N LEU A 350 -17.87 13.05 -2.69
CA LEU A 350 -19.20 12.56 -3.07
C LEU A 350 -20.00 11.95 -1.90
N PRO A 351 -21.34 11.87 -1.96
CA PRO A 351 -22.17 10.99 -1.12
C PRO A 351 -21.65 9.54 -1.09
N LYS A 352 -22.05 8.71 -0.11
CA LYS A 352 -21.50 7.34 0.05
C LYS A 352 -21.91 6.39 -1.07
N GLU A 353 -23.14 6.58 -1.53
CA GLU A 353 -23.88 5.87 -2.57
C GLU A 353 -23.29 6.07 -3.98
N GLU A 354 -22.64 7.21 -4.23
CA GLU A 354 -21.99 7.55 -5.50
C GLU A 354 -20.50 7.12 -5.57
N ARG A 355 -19.94 6.54 -4.49
CA ARG A 355 -18.50 6.25 -4.43
C ARG A 355 -18.14 4.99 -5.19
N ALA A 356 -17.15 5.10 -6.06
CA ALA A 356 -16.54 3.98 -6.73
C ALA A 356 -15.14 3.66 -6.17
N THR A 357 -14.79 2.37 -6.13
CA THR A 357 -13.43 1.88 -5.89
C THR A 357 -12.87 1.29 -7.17
N VAL A 358 -11.80 1.89 -7.71
CA VAL A 358 -11.13 1.42 -8.93
C VAL A 358 -9.93 0.51 -8.59
N ILE A 359 -9.84 -0.64 -9.26
CA ILE A 359 -8.71 -1.58 -9.18
C ILE A 359 -7.95 -1.52 -10.50
N TYR A 360 -6.62 -1.38 -10.45
CA TYR A 360 -5.82 -1.03 -11.61
C TYR A 360 -4.38 -1.57 -11.55
N GLY A 361 -3.65 -1.45 -12.66
CA GLY A 361 -2.32 -2.01 -12.91
C GLY A 361 -1.28 -0.96 -13.34
N HIS A 362 -0.55 -1.26 -14.41
CA HIS A 362 0.20 -0.35 -15.29
C HIS A 362 1.43 0.39 -14.72
N ASP A 363 1.48 0.70 -13.41
CA ASP A 363 2.54 1.53 -12.82
C ASP A 363 3.48 0.81 -11.84
N ALA A 364 4.22 -0.18 -12.36
CA ALA A 364 5.33 -0.86 -11.70
C ALA A 364 6.39 0.06 -11.07
N LYS A 365 6.46 1.35 -11.44
CA LYS A 365 7.39 2.32 -10.83
C LYS A 365 6.83 2.89 -9.53
N VAL A 366 5.50 3.01 -9.41
CA VAL A 366 4.80 3.29 -8.14
C VAL A 366 4.66 2.00 -7.33
N GLY A 367 4.46 0.86 -7.99
CA GLY A 367 4.28 -0.44 -7.36
C GLY A 367 2.92 -0.60 -6.68
N LEU A 368 2.83 -1.60 -5.79
CA LEU A 368 1.63 -1.93 -5.01
C LEU A 368 1.12 -0.70 -4.22
N ASN A 369 0.03 -0.10 -4.68
CA ASN A 369 -0.50 1.16 -4.18
C ASN A 369 -1.96 1.04 -3.74
N ILE A 370 -2.14 0.55 -2.52
CA ILE A 370 -3.47 0.37 -1.92
C ILE A 370 -3.89 1.65 -1.20
N LYS A 371 -4.98 2.25 -1.67
CA LYS A 371 -5.67 3.39 -1.06
C LYS A 371 -7.11 2.98 -0.70
N LYS A 372 -7.95 3.96 -0.34
CA LYS A 372 -9.35 3.68 0.04
C LYS A 372 -10.19 3.34 -1.19
N TYR A 373 -10.19 4.25 -2.16
CA TYR A 373 -11.01 4.21 -3.38
C TYR A 373 -10.20 3.88 -4.64
N SER A 374 -8.90 3.60 -4.53
CA SER A 374 -8.09 3.04 -5.61
C SER A 374 -7.18 1.91 -5.10
N LYS A 375 -6.95 0.89 -5.93
CA LYS A 375 -6.16 -0.31 -5.60
C LYS A 375 -5.21 -0.61 -6.77
N GLY A 376 -3.98 -0.08 -6.74
CA GLY A 376 -2.96 -0.39 -7.74
C GLY A 376 -2.26 -1.69 -7.41
N LEU A 377 -2.35 -2.70 -8.28
CA LEU A 377 -1.89 -4.07 -8.06
C LEU A 377 -0.58 -4.42 -8.79
N ASP A 378 -0.16 -3.63 -9.78
CA ASP A 378 1.12 -3.83 -10.46
C ASP A 378 2.29 -3.70 -9.47
N SER A 379 2.87 -4.85 -9.12
CA SER A 379 4.05 -4.97 -8.27
C SER A 379 5.30 -5.40 -9.05
N GLY A 380 5.32 -5.13 -10.37
CA GLY A 380 6.50 -5.24 -11.23
C GLY A 380 6.98 -6.67 -11.50
N CYS A 381 6.07 -7.64 -11.58
CA CYS A 381 6.40 -9.08 -11.62
C CYS A 381 7.55 -9.42 -12.59
N VAL A 382 7.40 -9.09 -13.87
CA VAL A 382 8.36 -9.43 -14.95
C VAL A 382 9.79 -8.87 -14.75
N ARG A 383 9.99 -7.95 -13.80
CA ARG A 383 11.27 -7.32 -13.42
C ARG A 383 11.87 -7.93 -12.14
N GLY A 384 11.51 -9.17 -11.78
CA GLY A 384 11.94 -9.81 -10.53
C GLY A 384 11.22 -9.28 -9.28
N GLY A 385 10.10 -8.58 -9.47
CA GLY A 385 9.28 -8.02 -8.40
C GLY A 385 8.35 -9.05 -7.78
N LYS A 386 7.06 -8.74 -7.76
CA LYS A 386 6.00 -9.63 -7.28
C LYS A 386 4.83 -9.64 -8.26
N LEU A 387 4.03 -10.71 -8.22
CA LEU A 387 2.67 -10.71 -8.75
C LEU A 387 1.72 -10.63 -7.54
N THR A 388 0.78 -9.68 -7.57
CA THR A 388 -0.14 -9.43 -6.45
C THR A 388 -1.58 -9.67 -6.87
N ALA A 389 -2.32 -10.38 -6.03
CA ALA A 389 -3.77 -10.48 -6.05
C ALA A 389 -4.39 -9.67 -4.90
N LEU A 390 -5.53 -9.02 -5.18
CA LEU A 390 -6.50 -8.57 -4.20
C LEU A 390 -7.66 -9.58 -4.20
N VAL A 391 -7.79 -10.34 -3.10
CA VAL A 391 -8.91 -11.26 -2.87
C VAL A 391 -9.99 -10.51 -2.11
N ILE A 392 -11.22 -10.58 -2.61
CA ILE A 392 -12.41 -9.90 -2.06
C ILE A 392 -13.44 -10.97 -1.70
N GLU A 393 -13.78 -11.05 -0.42
CA GLU A 393 -14.67 -12.05 0.16
C GLU A 393 -15.85 -11.33 0.85
N ALA A 394 -17.08 -11.83 0.71
CA ALA A 394 -18.21 -11.29 1.46
C ALA A 394 -18.09 -11.65 2.95
N ASP A 395 -18.39 -10.70 3.84
CA ASP A 395 -18.46 -11.01 5.27
C ASP A 395 -19.75 -11.77 5.60
N HIS A 396 -19.61 -12.98 6.14
CA HIS A 396 -20.71 -13.84 6.58
C HIS A 396 -21.56 -13.21 7.71
N LYS A 397 -21.03 -12.22 8.44
CA LYS A 397 -21.81 -11.42 9.42
C LYS A 397 -22.56 -10.25 8.77
N GLY A 398 -22.51 -10.12 7.45
CA GLY A 398 -23.18 -9.07 6.69
C GLY A 398 -22.50 -7.70 6.76
N GLY A 399 -21.26 -7.60 7.25
CA GLY A 399 -20.47 -6.38 7.29
C GLY A 399 -19.84 -5.99 5.94
N PRO A 400 -18.81 -5.11 5.96
CA PRO A 400 -18.01 -4.79 4.78
C PRO A 400 -17.29 -6.02 4.21
N ALA A 401 -17.14 -6.09 2.89
CA ALA A 401 -16.37 -7.14 2.23
C ALA A 401 -14.91 -7.13 2.69
N LYS A 402 -14.43 -8.32 3.07
CA LYS A 402 -13.06 -8.56 3.52
C LYS A 402 -12.13 -8.50 2.31
N GLN A 403 -11.09 -7.68 2.42
CA GLN A 403 -10.03 -7.54 1.43
C GLN A 403 -8.74 -8.16 1.99
N SER A 404 -8.08 -9.04 1.23
CA SER A 404 -6.74 -9.54 1.56
C SER A 404 -5.82 -9.45 0.33
N LEU A 405 -4.51 -9.32 0.59
CA LEU A 405 -3.49 -9.19 -0.45
C LEU A 405 -2.61 -10.43 -0.41
N VAL A 406 -2.62 -11.20 -1.49
CA VAL A 406 -1.75 -12.38 -1.65
C VAL A 406 -0.74 -12.06 -2.74
N HIS A 407 0.51 -12.49 -2.56
CA HIS A 407 1.56 -12.26 -3.55
C HIS A 407 2.59 -13.38 -3.58
N VAL A 408 3.18 -13.57 -4.76
CA VAL A 408 4.33 -14.45 -5.02
C VAL A 408 5.53 -13.61 -5.43
N LYS A 409 6.74 -14.17 -5.33
CA LYS A 409 7.97 -13.53 -5.84
C LYS A 409 8.11 -13.92 -7.31
N CYS A 410 8.44 -12.97 -8.18
CA CYS A 410 8.64 -13.26 -9.59
C CYS A 410 10.11 -13.41 -9.99
N SER A 411 10.33 -14.05 -11.13
CA SER A 411 11.61 -14.13 -11.82
C SER A 411 11.94 -12.81 -12.53
N GLU A 412 13.22 -12.47 -12.68
CA GLU A 412 13.64 -11.33 -13.52
C GLU A 412 13.75 -11.78 -14.98
N TYR A 413 12.70 -11.53 -15.77
CA TYR A 413 12.65 -11.88 -17.20
C TYR A 413 13.14 -10.75 -18.11
N ILE A 414 13.11 -9.49 -17.63
CA ILE A 414 13.72 -8.34 -18.30
C ILE A 414 14.60 -7.57 -17.32
N SER A 415 15.78 -7.17 -17.76
CA SER A 415 16.72 -6.41 -16.91
C SER A 415 16.31 -4.94 -16.80
N GLN A 416 16.69 -4.32 -15.68
CA GLN A 416 16.40 -2.90 -15.41
C GLN A 416 17.05 -1.91 -16.40
N SER A 417 17.95 -2.37 -17.29
CA SER A 417 18.63 -1.54 -18.28
C SER A 417 17.93 -1.45 -19.65
N GLU A 418 17.06 -2.41 -20.02
CA GLU A 418 16.31 -2.31 -21.30
C GLU A 418 15.31 -1.13 -21.31
N ASP A 419 14.81 -0.72 -20.14
CA ASP A 419 13.73 0.27 -19.99
C ASP A 419 14.19 1.72 -20.22
N LYS A 420 15.49 2.03 -20.07
CA LYS A 420 16.04 3.40 -20.23
C LYS A 420 16.15 3.89 -21.69
N LYS A 421 15.48 3.21 -22.63
CA LYS A 421 15.50 3.50 -24.07
C LYS A 421 14.09 3.59 -24.68
N ARG A 422 13.09 3.90 -23.86
CA ARG A 422 11.68 4.06 -24.25
C ARG A 422 11.05 5.22 -23.48
#